data_AF-A0A2V6UBL4-F1
#
_entry.id   AF-A0A2V6UBL4-F1
#
_cell.length_a   1.000
_cell.length_b   1.000
_cell.length_c   1.000
_cell.angle_alpha   90.00
_cell.angle_beta   90.00
_cell.angle_gamma   90.00
#
_symmetry.space_group_name_H-M   'P 1'
#
loop_
_entity.id
_entity.type
_entity.pdbx_description
1 polymer ?
#
loop_
_entity_poly.entity_id
_entity_poly.type
_entity_poly.pdbx_seq_one_letter_code
_entity_poly.pdbx_strand_id
1 'polypeptide(L)'
;MKPLFALTFALTLAVSAPAFAEPIAVKFTEGVSHAFPVLRSVGGEKLAQGELIQIPRGDLVENRLTFRFRDGSVYDERVVFSQKDAFSLMSYQITQRGPSFPESIDAKVDRETGRYEVRYKGDEEATEEILKGKIELPGDVYNGLLGMLMKNMPAGTATTVQIIAFTPKPRLVKMLLTPAGNDTVMMGEAAVPATRFLIKPQLGLFASLLVTDLPDVKIWILGGEAPAFLKFEGPLFFLGPIWRIDWS
;
A
#
# COMPACT_ATOMS: atom_id res chain seq x y z
N MET A 1 56.59 -23.99 36.54
CA MET A 1 55.82 -24.66 35.47
C MET A 1 54.34 -24.39 35.66
N LYS A 2 53.72 -23.64 34.75
CA LYS A 2 52.33 -23.75 34.26
C LYS A 2 52.13 -22.64 33.20
N PRO A 3 51.84 -22.97 31.93
CA PRO A 3 51.72 -22.00 30.86
C PRO A 3 50.34 -21.32 30.91
N LEU A 4 50.31 -20.00 30.72
CA LEU A 4 49.07 -19.25 30.55
C LEU A 4 48.68 -19.33 29.07
N PHE A 5 47.65 -20.13 28.75
CA PHE A 5 47.04 -20.18 27.43
C PHE A 5 46.23 -18.89 27.22
N ALA A 6 46.67 -18.04 26.28
CA ALA A 6 45.87 -16.92 25.80
C ALA A 6 44.86 -17.45 24.77
N LEU A 7 43.58 -17.49 25.14
CA LEU A 7 42.48 -17.82 24.25
C LEU A 7 42.07 -16.56 23.48
N THR A 8 42.44 -16.47 22.21
CA THR A 8 42.03 -15.36 21.33
C THR A 8 40.61 -15.64 20.83
N PHE A 9 39.64 -14.85 21.28
CA PHE A 9 38.26 -14.93 20.80
C PHE A 9 38.14 -14.10 19.52
N ALA A 10 38.11 -14.76 18.36
CA ALA A 10 37.85 -14.10 17.09
C ALA A 10 36.35 -13.77 16.99
N LEU A 11 36.00 -12.50 17.16
CA LEU A 11 34.64 -12.00 16.98
C LEU A 11 34.34 -11.88 15.48
N THR A 12 33.72 -12.90 14.90
CA THR A 12 33.13 -12.79 13.55
C THR A 12 31.93 -11.86 13.60
N LEU A 13 32.12 -10.61 13.16
CA LEU A 13 31.04 -9.69 12.82
C LEU A 13 30.28 -10.24 11.61
N ALA A 14 29.18 -10.94 11.85
CA ALA A 14 28.19 -11.23 10.82
C ALA A 14 27.61 -9.89 10.35
N VAL A 15 27.98 -9.49 9.13
CA VAL A 15 27.35 -8.35 8.46
C VAL A 15 25.90 -8.75 8.19
N SER A 16 24.97 -8.22 8.99
CA SER A 16 23.53 -8.34 8.74
C SER A 16 23.21 -7.61 7.44
N ALA A 17 23.22 -8.33 6.32
CA ALA A 17 22.62 -7.82 5.09
C ALA A 17 21.14 -7.53 5.37
N PRO A 18 20.57 -6.43 4.85
CA PRO A 18 19.14 -6.19 4.97
C PRO A 18 18.39 -7.33 4.27
N ALA A 19 17.77 -8.20 5.04
CA ALA A 19 16.90 -9.23 4.50
C ALA A 19 15.63 -8.55 3.97
N PHE A 20 15.42 -8.61 2.66
CA PHE A 20 14.11 -8.32 2.06
C PHE A 20 13.10 -9.38 2.52
N ALA A 21 11.83 -9.00 2.67
CA ALA A 21 10.82 -9.99 2.99
C ALA A 21 10.61 -10.91 1.79
N GLU A 22 10.26 -12.18 2.05
CA GLU A 22 9.90 -13.10 0.98
C GLU A 22 8.65 -12.59 0.23
N PRO A 23 8.62 -12.69 -1.11
CA PRO A 23 7.44 -12.33 -1.87
C PRO A 23 6.20 -13.14 -1.47
N ILE A 24 5.01 -12.54 -1.63
CA ILE A 24 3.75 -13.19 -1.28
C ILE A 24 3.32 -14.09 -2.43
N ALA A 25 3.30 -15.40 -2.16
CA ALA A 25 2.82 -16.40 -3.11
C ALA A 25 1.35 -16.17 -3.48
N VAL A 26 1.02 -16.44 -4.74
CA VAL A 26 -0.35 -16.36 -5.26
C VAL A 26 -1.09 -17.64 -4.89
N LYS A 27 -2.12 -17.50 -4.05
CA LYS A 27 -3.10 -18.56 -3.73
C LYS A 27 -4.42 -18.34 -4.46
N PHE A 28 -4.77 -17.08 -4.67
CA PHE A 28 -5.98 -16.61 -5.33
C PHE A 28 -5.58 -15.64 -6.43
N THR A 29 -5.77 -16.05 -7.67
CA THR A 29 -5.58 -15.19 -8.84
C THR A 29 -6.72 -14.19 -8.95
N GLU A 30 -6.39 -12.95 -9.25
CA GLU A 30 -7.32 -11.88 -9.57
C GLU A 30 -7.97 -12.09 -10.95
N GLY A 31 -9.29 -11.94 -10.99
CA GLY A 31 -10.11 -11.99 -12.21
C GLY A 31 -10.47 -10.59 -12.74
N VAL A 32 -11.31 -10.55 -13.77
CA VAL A 32 -11.90 -9.29 -14.26
C VAL A 32 -12.83 -8.72 -13.19
N SER A 33 -12.71 -7.42 -12.91
CA SER A 33 -13.59 -6.71 -12.01
C SER A 33 -13.87 -5.30 -12.51
N HIS A 34 -15.10 -4.84 -12.31
CA HIS A 34 -15.50 -3.45 -12.51
C HIS A 34 -16.45 -3.09 -11.37
N ALA A 35 -16.04 -2.14 -10.53
CA ALA A 35 -16.79 -1.75 -9.35
C ALA A 35 -16.85 -0.22 -9.22
N PHE A 36 -17.80 0.27 -8.42
CA PHE A 36 -18.08 1.70 -8.27
C PHE A 36 -18.00 2.14 -6.80
N PRO A 37 -16.82 2.00 -6.16
CA PRO A 37 -16.67 2.27 -4.73
C PRO A 37 -17.04 3.72 -4.39
N VAL A 38 -17.56 3.94 -3.19
CA VAL A 38 -17.87 5.28 -2.68
C VAL A 38 -16.89 5.65 -1.57
N LEU A 39 -16.23 6.80 -1.72
CA LEU A 39 -15.37 7.35 -0.69
C LEU A 39 -16.19 8.23 0.25
N ARG A 40 -16.04 8.02 1.55
CA ARG A 40 -16.74 8.76 2.60
C ARG A 40 -15.83 9.27 3.69
N SER A 41 -16.27 10.33 4.37
CA SER A 41 -15.68 10.72 5.65
C SER A 41 -16.06 9.70 6.74
N VAL A 42 -15.38 9.75 7.89
CA VAL A 42 -15.77 8.95 9.07
C VAL A 42 -17.20 9.25 9.52
N GLY A 43 -17.68 10.48 9.33
CA GLY A 43 -19.07 10.89 9.58
C GLY A 43 -20.09 10.37 8.56
N GLY A 44 -19.66 9.63 7.53
CA GLY A 44 -20.54 9.03 6.52
C GLY A 44 -20.88 9.94 5.33
N GLU A 45 -20.36 11.17 5.31
CA GLU A 45 -20.54 12.07 4.18
C GLU A 45 -19.88 11.49 2.93
N LYS A 46 -20.59 11.48 1.79
CA LYS A 46 -20.01 11.10 0.51
C LYS A 46 -19.06 12.20 0.02
N LEU A 47 -17.79 11.86 -0.12
CA LEU A 47 -16.73 12.76 -0.58
C LEU A 47 -16.47 12.60 -2.08
N ALA A 48 -16.48 11.37 -2.58
CA ALA A 48 -16.19 11.07 -3.98
C ALA A 48 -17.02 9.89 -4.51
N GLN A 49 -17.22 9.88 -5.83
CA GLN A 49 -17.60 8.67 -6.55
C GLN A 49 -16.33 8.03 -7.09
N GLY A 50 -16.19 6.72 -6.85
CA GLY A 50 -15.08 5.93 -7.35
C GLY A 50 -15.46 5.00 -8.48
N GLU A 51 -14.42 4.55 -9.19
CA GLU A 51 -14.46 3.51 -10.21
C GLU A 51 -13.20 2.66 -10.07
N LEU A 52 -13.37 1.34 -9.95
CA LEU A 52 -12.31 0.35 -9.99
C LEU A 52 -12.45 -0.47 -11.27
N ILE A 53 -11.40 -0.57 -12.07
CA ILE A 53 -11.33 -1.47 -13.23
C ILE A 53 -10.10 -2.35 -13.09
N GLN A 54 -10.32 -3.67 -13.15
CA GLN A 54 -9.28 -4.69 -13.11
C GLN A 54 -9.39 -5.62 -14.31
N ILE A 55 -8.30 -5.74 -15.07
CA ILE A 55 -8.25 -6.50 -16.31
C ILE A 55 -6.99 -7.37 -16.32
N PRO A 56 -7.13 -8.71 -16.16
CA PRO A 56 -6.05 -9.66 -16.39
C PRO A 56 -5.69 -9.77 -17.88
N ARG A 57 -4.40 -9.88 -18.18
CA ARG A 57 -3.80 -10.14 -19.50
C ARG A 57 -2.68 -11.18 -19.33
N GLY A 58 -3.04 -12.45 -19.43
CA GLY A 58 -2.12 -13.54 -19.06
C GLY A 58 -1.79 -13.47 -17.57
N ASP A 59 -0.49 -13.49 -17.23
CA ASP A 59 -0.01 -13.41 -15.85
C ASP A 59 0.03 -11.98 -15.31
N LEU A 60 -0.20 -10.96 -16.15
CA LEU A 60 -0.25 -9.56 -15.74
C LEU A 60 -1.68 -9.12 -15.46
N VAL A 61 -1.86 -8.23 -14.50
CA VAL A 61 -3.14 -7.59 -14.21
C VAL A 61 -2.95 -6.09 -14.19
N GLU A 62 -3.78 -5.40 -14.98
CA GLU A 62 -3.94 -3.95 -14.88
C GLU A 62 -5.06 -3.64 -13.90
N ASN A 63 -4.78 -2.84 -12.88
CA ASN A 63 -5.75 -2.37 -11.91
C ASN A 63 -5.75 -0.83 -11.90
N ARG A 64 -6.91 -0.20 -11.96
CA ARG A 64 -7.06 1.26 -11.86
C ARG A 64 -8.18 1.61 -10.91
N LEU A 65 -7.86 2.44 -9.90
CA LEU A 65 -8.81 3.01 -8.97
C LEU A 65 -8.82 4.53 -9.13
N THR A 66 -9.97 5.08 -9.50
CA THR A 66 -10.15 6.53 -9.61
C THR A 66 -11.21 6.98 -8.63
N PHE A 67 -10.98 8.08 -7.91
CA PHE A 67 -12.00 8.82 -7.17
C PHE A 67 -12.11 10.25 -7.72
N ARG A 68 -13.33 10.65 -8.06
CA ARG A 68 -13.68 12.03 -8.42
C ARG A 68 -14.42 12.67 -7.25
N PHE A 69 -13.75 13.60 -6.58
CA PHE A 69 -14.26 14.26 -5.39
C PHE A 69 -15.26 15.35 -5.77
N ARG A 70 -16.18 15.65 -4.85
CA ARG A 70 -17.19 16.70 -5.03
C ARG A 70 -16.59 18.11 -5.15
N ASP A 71 -15.44 18.34 -4.53
CA ASP A 71 -14.70 19.60 -4.58
C ASP A 71 -13.86 19.76 -5.87
N GLY A 72 -13.94 18.80 -6.80
CA GLY A 72 -13.16 18.80 -8.04
C GLY A 72 -11.81 18.09 -7.93
N SER A 73 -11.43 17.59 -6.74
CA SER A 73 -10.19 16.82 -6.56
C SER A 73 -10.24 15.47 -7.27
N VAL A 74 -9.07 14.94 -7.59
CA VAL A 74 -8.90 13.65 -8.25
C VAL A 74 -7.85 12.82 -7.53
N TYR A 75 -8.21 11.56 -7.25
CA TYR A 75 -7.28 10.47 -6.97
C TYR A 75 -7.34 9.50 -8.14
N ASP A 76 -6.22 9.15 -8.74
CA ASP A 76 -6.16 8.17 -9.83
C ASP A 76 -4.91 7.29 -9.66
N GLU A 77 -5.11 6.06 -9.22
CA GLU A 77 -4.06 5.07 -9.01
C GLU A 77 -4.15 4.00 -10.09
N ARG A 78 -3.04 3.76 -10.79
CA ARG A 78 -2.91 2.71 -11.79
C ARG A 78 -1.74 1.80 -11.43
N VAL A 79 -2.00 0.51 -11.40
CA VAL A 79 -1.03 -0.53 -11.04
C VAL A 79 -1.03 -1.60 -12.09
N VAL A 80 0.16 -2.04 -12.49
CA VAL A 80 0.34 -3.29 -13.22
C VAL A 80 1.14 -4.24 -12.34
N PHE A 81 0.66 -5.45 -12.15
CA PHE A 81 1.33 -6.46 -11.35
C PHE A 81 1.30 -7.82 -12.02
N SER A 82 2.31 -8.64 -11.71
CA SER A 82 2.33 -10.06 -12.05
C SER A 82 1.66 -10.86 -10.95
N GLN A 83 0.90 -11.89 -11.33
CA GLN A 83 0.26 -12.86 -10.46
C GLN A 83 0.60 -14.32 -10.84
N LYS A 84 1.79 -14.55 -11.40
CA LYS A 84 2.22 -15.88 -11.86
C LYS A 84 2.42 -16.87 -10.70
N ASP A 85 3.47 -16.66 -9.90
CA ASP A 85 3.84 -17.54 -8.77
C ASP A 85 3.76 -16.76 -7.44
N ALA A 86 4.29 -15.54 -7.45
CA ALA A 86 4.18 -14.56 -6.39
C ALA A 86 3.71 -13.24 -6.98
N PHE A 87 3.01 -12.43 -6.17
CA PHE A 87 2.66 -11.08 -6.57
C PHE A 87 3.94 -10.28 -6.78
N SER A 88 3.97 -9.45 -7.82
CA SER A 88 5.07 -8.51 -8.03
C SER A 88 4.61 -7.26 -8.75
N LEU A 89 4.91 -6.09 -8.18
CA LEU A 89 4.60 -4.80 -8.78
C LEU A 89 5.47 -4.54 -10.00
N MET A 90 4.87 -4.43 -11.19
CA MET A 90 5.56 -4.19 -12.46
C MET A 90 5.64 -2.69 -12.79
N SER A 91 4.56 -1.95 -12.59
CA SER A 91 4.55 -0.50 -12.73
C SER A 91 3.48 0.13 -11.85
N TYR A 92 3.73 1.37 -11.46
CA TYR A 92 2.84 2.14 -10.60
C TYR A 92 2.74 3.57 -11.10
N GLN A 93 1.53 4.12 -11.09
CA GLN A 93 1.26 5.52 -11.32
C GLN A 93 0.19 6.02 -10.34
N ILE A 94 0.37 7.23 -9.83
CA ILE A 94 -0.59 7.90 -8.97
C ILE A 94 -0.72 9.37 -9.38
N THR A 95 -1.96 9.86 -9.42
CA THR A 95 -2.27 11.28 -9.50
C THR A 95 -3.14 11.68 -8.32
N GLN A 96 -2.72 12.73 -7.61
CA GLN A 96 -3.44 13.38 -6.52
C GLN A 96 -3.43 14.88 -6.80
N ARG A 97 -4.61 15.49 -6.95
CA ARG A 97 -4.73 16.90 -7.30
C ARG A 97 -6.04 17.48 -6.79
N GLY A 98 -6.03 18.75 -6.39
CA GLY A 98 -7.21 19.52 -6.00
C GLY A 98 -7.33 19.71 -4.48
N PRO A 99 -8.37 20.44 -4.02
CA PRO A 99 -8.47 20.91 -2.63
C PRO A 99 -8.43 19.84 -1.53
N SER A 100 -8.76 18.59 -1.84
CA SER A 100 -8.68 17.46 -0.90
C SER A 100 -7.25 16.97 -0.63
N PHE A 101 -6.26 17.45 -1.39
CA PHE A 101 -4.85 17.09 -1.25
C PHE A 101 -4.03 18.34 -0.94
N PRO A 102 -3.16 18.31 0.09
CA PRO A 102 -2.35 19.48 0.45
C PRO A 102 -1.33 19.83 -0.66
N GLU A 103 -0.85 18.82 -1.37
CA GLU A 103 0.11 18.93 -2.46
C GLU A 103 -0.41 18.19 -3.71
N SER A 104 -0.04 18.67 -4.90
CA SER A 104 -0.31 17.96 -6.15
C SER A 104 0.84 17.03 -6.49
N ILE A 105 0.52 15.76 -6.75
CA ILE A 105 1.47 14.73 -7.15
C ILE A 105 0.95 14.05 -8.42
N ASP A 106 1.81 13.95 -9.43
CA ASP A 106 1.67 12.99 -10.55
C ASP A 106 2.98 12.21 -10.65
N ALA A 107 2.95 10.97 -10.19
CA ALA A 107 4.12 10.14 -10.04
C ALA A 107 3.98 8.81 -10.76
N LYS A 108 5.07 8.35 -11.35
CA LYS A 108 5.16 7.03 -11.99
C LYS A 108 6.50 6.37 -11.73
N VAL A 109 6.49 5.04 -11.70
CA VAL A 109 7.68 4.21 -11.56
C VAL A 109 7.50 2.90 -12.30
N ASP A 110 8.59 2.44 -12.92
CA ASP A 110 8.65 1.22 -13.71
C ASP A 110 9.67 0.25 -13.10
N ARG A 111 9.27 -1.01 -12.90
CA ARG A 111 10.12 -2.03 -12.26
C ARG A 111 11.30 -2.42 -13.14
N GLU A 112 11.06 -2.64 -14.43
CA GLU A 112 12.08 -3.16 -15.35
C GLU A 112 13.29 -2.21 -15.41
N THR A 113 13.03 -0.91 -15.50
CA THR A 113 14.08 0.10 -15.61
C THR A 113 14.48 0.73 -14.27
N GLY A 114 13.66 0.55 -13.24
CA GLY A 114 13.73 1.24 -11.94
C GLY A 114 13.50 2.75 -12.04
N ARG A 115 13.13 3.28 -13.22
CA ARG A 115 13.02 4.73 -13.45
C ARG A 115 11.74 5.26 -12.83
N TYR A 116 11.85 6.42 -12.19
CA TYR A 116 10.71 7.18 -11.72
C TYR A 116 10.68 8.59 -12.31
N GLU A 117 9.49 9.16 -12.38
CA GLU A 117 9.25 10.57 -12.63
C GLU A 117 8.14 11.03 -11.67
N VAL A 118 8.35 12.17 -11.01
CA VAL A 118 7.37 12.80 -10.12
C VAL A 118 7.23 14.24 -10.55
N ARG A 119 6.02 14.66 -10.88
CA ARG A 119 5.62 16.06 -10.97
C ARG A 119 4.98 16.45 -9.66
N TYR A 120 5.52 17.48 -9.04
CA TYR A 120 5.19 17.88 -7.70
C TYR A 120 4.84 19.37 -7.67
N LYS A 121 3.82 19.73 -6.90
CA LYS A 121 3.51 21.12 -6.60
C LYS A 121 3.04 21.21 -5.14
N GLY A 122 3.78 21.95 -4.32
CA GLY A 122 3.53 22.01 -2.87
C GLY A 122 2.21 22.70 -2.48
N ASP A 123 1.78 23.69 -3.26
CA ASP A 123 0.50 24.39 -3.12
C ASP A 123 0.09 25.06 -4.46
N GLU A 124 -0.97 25.87 -4.48
CA GLU A 124 -1.45 26.53 -5.70
C GLU A 124 -0.50 27.62 -6.25
N GLU A 125 0.30 28.24 -5.40
CA GLU A 125 1.21 29.34 -5.75
C GLU A 125 2.63 28.83 -6.07
N ALA A 126 3.00 27.65 -5.58
CA ALA A 126 4.29 27.03 -5.78
C ALA A 126 4.57 26.74 -7.27
N THR A 127 5.85 26.74 -7.65
CA THR A 127 6.26 26.30 -8.99
C THR A 127 6.23 24.77 -9.08
N GLU A 128 5.78 24.22 -10.20
CA GLU A 128 5.86 22.77 -10.44
C GLU A 128 7.31 22.31 -10.55
N GLU A 129 7.66 21.27 -9.80
CA GLU A 129 8.95 20.61 -9.85
C GLU A 129 8.82 19.25 -10.55
N ILE A 130 9.83 18.89 -11.35
CA ILE A 130 9.90 17.58 -12.00
C ILE A 130 11.15 16.84 -11.49
N LEU A 131 10.92 15.79 -10.72
CA LEU A 131 11.96 14.93 -10.17
C LEU A 131 12.05 13.66 -11.03
N LYS A 132 13.26 13.32 -11.47
CA LYS A 132 13.53 12.09 -12.22
C LYS A 132 14.69 11.34 -11.60
N GLY A 133 14.67 10.02 -11.69
CA GLY A 133 15.77 9.23 -11.17
C GLY A 133 15.52 7.74 -11.30
N LYS A 134 16.23 6.98 -10.47
CA LYS A 134 16.05 5.54 -10.31
C LYS A 134 15.82 5.20 -8.85
N ILE A 135 15.01 4.18 -8.62
CA ILE A 135 14.78 3.55 -7.33
C ILE A 135 14.85 2.04 -7.51
N GLU A 136 15.50 1.34 -6.58
CA GLU A 136 15.49 -0.11 -6.56
C GLU A 136 14.12 -0.58 -6.04
N LEU A 137 13.51 -1.55 -6.74
CA LEU A 137 12.23 -2.13 -6.34
C LEU A 137 12.45 -3.60 -5.93
N PRO A 138 12.62 -3.86 -4.62
CA PRO A 138 12.62 -5.21 -4.08
C PRO A 138 11.41 -6.05 -4.51
N GLY A 139 11.51 -7.37 -4.29
CA GLY A 139 10.43 -8.31 -4.61
C GLY A 139 9.17 -8.11 -3.77
N ASP A 140 9.30 -7.44 -2.61
CA ASP A 140 8.24 -7.21 -1.62
C ASP A 140 7.63 -5.79 -1.67
N VAL A 141 7.73 -5.09 -2.81
CA VAL A 141 7.10 -3.78 -3.03
C VAL A 141 5.71 -3.94 -3.68
N TYR A 142 4.66 -3.34 -3.10
CA TYR A 142 3.27 -3.66 -3.46
C TYR A 142 2.24 -2.51 -3.42
N ASN A 143 2.59 -1.31 -3.88
CA ASN A 143 1.62 -0.22 -3.97
C ASN A 143 0.35 -0.64 -4.73
N GLY A 144 -0.82 -0.25 -4.20
CA GLY A 144 -2.15 -0.59 -4.73
C GLY A 144 -2.55 -2.07 -4.66
N LEU A 145 -1.74 -2.95 -4.06
CA LEU A 145 -2.03 -4.40 -3.99
C LEU A 145 -2.36 -4.91 -2.58
N LEU A 146 -2.30 -4.06 -1.53
CA LEU A 146 -2.40 -4.52 -0.14
C LEU A 146 -3.66 -5.36 0.12
N GLY A 147 -4.80 -4.97 -0.44
CA GLY A 147 -6.05 -5.73 -0.37
C GLY A 147 -5.92 -7.15 -0.95
N MET A 148 -5.21 -7.30 -2.06
CA MET A 148 -4.95 -8.58 -2.72
C MET A 148 -3.99 -9.44 -1.92
N LEU A 149 -2.94 -8.84 -1.34
CA LEU A 149 -1.99 -9.56 -0.51
C LEU A 149 -2.66 -10.20 0.70
N MET A 150 -3.54 -9.46 1.40
CA MET A 150 -4.19 -9.96 2.61
C MET A 150 -5.16 -11.13 2.35
N LYS A 151 -5.67 -11.27 1.12
CA LYS A 151 -6.40 -12.49 0.70
C LYS A 151 -5.50 -13.72 0.61
N ASN A 152 -4.21 -13.53 0.39
CA ASN A 152 -3.22 -14.57 0.10
C ASN A 152 -2.26 -14.86 1.27
N MET A 153 -2.19 -13.97 2.26
CA MET A 153 -1.35 -14.13 3.44
C MET A 153 -1.66 -15.43 4.21
N PRO A 154 -0.67 -16.06 4.86
CA PRO A 154 -0.93 -17.14 5.81
C PRO A 154 -1.85 -16.65 6.94
N ALA A 155 -2.89 -17.42 7.25
CA ALA A 155 -3.86 -17.05 8.27
C ALA A 155 -3.18 -16.80 9.62
N GLY A 156 -3.59 -15.73 10.31
CA GLY A 156 -3.10 -15.39 11.65
C GLY A 156 -1.65 -14.88 11.73
N THR A 157 -0.95 -14.76 10.61
CA THR A 157 0.46 -14.35 10.58
C THR A 157 0.62 -12.89 10.17
N ALA A 158 1.35 -12.11 10.96
CA ALA A 158 1.73 -10.75 10.56
C ALA A 158 2.82 -10.81 9.49
N THR A 159 2.78 -9.90 8.53
CA THR A 159 3.72 -9.86 7.40
C THR A 159 4.22 -8.45 7.20
N THR A 160 5.53 -8.30 6.98
CA THR A 160 6.12 -7.02 6.58
C THR A 160 6.27 -6.99 5.07
N VAL A 161 5.83 -5.91 4.45
CA VAL A 161 6.05 -5.61 3.04
C VAL A 161 6.57 -4.20 2.87
N GLN A 162 6.85 -3.78 1.64
CA GLN A 162 7.26 -2.43 1.32
C GLN A 162 6.28 -1.74 0.38
N ILE A 163 6.18 -0.42 0.50
CA ILE A 163 5.52 0.46 -0.45
C ILE A 163 6.45 1.61 -0.82
N ILE A 164 6.19 2.22 -1.95
CA ILE A 164 6.81 3.45 -2.42
C ILE A 164 5.96 4.61 -1.90
N ALA A 165 6.54 5.46 -1.06
CA ALA A 165 5.95 6.74 -0.68
C ALA A 165 6.57 7.86 -1.51
N PHE A 166 5.74 8.67 -2.15
CA PHE A 166 6.16 9.83 -2.95
C PHE A 166 6.10 11.09 -2.09
N THR A 167 7.24 11.55 -1.55
CA THR A 167 7.27 12.72 -0.66
C THR A 167 8.48 13.65 -0.90
N PRO A 168 8.44 14.53 -1.89
CA PRO A 168 8.07 14.24 -3.28
C PRO A 168 9.04 13.24 -3.95
N LYS A 169 10.30 13.15 -3.49
CA LYS A 169 11.22 12.10 -3.96
C LYS A 169 10.75 10.73 -3.43
N PRO A 170 10.68 9.68 -4.27
CA PRO A 170 10.19 8.38 -3.83
C PRO A 170 11.16 7.70 -2.86
N ARG A 171 10.59 7.05 -1.85
CA ARG A 171 11.31 6.23 -0.86
C ARG A 171 10.53 4.96 -0.54
N LEU A 172 11.23 3.90 -0.17
CA LEU A 172 10.61 2.68 0.33
C LEU A 172 10.23 2.85 1.80
N VAL A 173 9.00 2.44 2.14
CA VAL A 173 8.47 2.42 3.50
C VAL A 173 8.03 1.00 3.80
N LYS A 174 8.56 0.44 4.88
CA LYS A 174 8.11 -0.87 5.39
C LYS A 174 6.75 -0.72 6.05
N MET A 175 5.85 -1.64 5.75
CA MET A 175 4.50 -1.72 6.31
C MET A 175 4.33 -3.09 6.98
N LEU A 176 3.89 -3.10 8.23
CA LEU A 176 3.48 -4.30 8.93
C LEU A 176 1.97 -4.50 8.76
N LEU A 177 1.57 -5.62 8.16
CA LEU A 177 0.19 -6.04 8.01
C LEU A 177 -0.11 -7.08 9.09
N THR A 178 -1.03 -6.77 9.99
CA THR A 178 -1.34 -7.59 11.16
C THR A 178 -2.82 -7.98 11.15
N PRO A 179 -3.18 -9.27 11.12
CA PRO A 179 -4.53 -9.71 11.44
C PRO A 179 -4.83 -9.33 12.90
N ALA A 180 -5.85 -8.50 13.12
CA ALA A 180 -6.06 -7.81 14.40
C ALA A 180 -7.43 -8.09 15.04
N GLY A 181 -8.21 -9.00 14.47
CA GLY A 181 -9.50 -9.42 14.98
C GLY A 181 -10.47 -9.83 13.87
N ASN A 182 -11.65 -10.28 14.27
CA ASN A 182 -12.76 -10.53 13.37
C ASN A 182 -13.90 -9.59 13.73
N ASP A 183 -14.45 -8.93 12.71
CA ASP A 183 -15.57 -8.00 12.84
C ASP A 183 -16.70 -8.46 11.92
N THR A 184 -17.89 -7.90 12.12
CA THR A 184 -19.00 -8.02 11.17
C THR A 184 -19.09 -6.72 10.37
N VAL A 185 -19.06 -6.82 9.04
CA VAL A 185 -19.18 -5.70 8.11
C VAL A 185 -20.54 -5.79 7.44
N MET A 186 -21.28 -4.68 7.43
CA MET A 186 -22.54 -4.58 6.71
C MET A 186 -22.28 -4.33 5.22
N MET A 187 -22.72 -5.25 4.37
CA MET A 187 -22.72 -5.14 2.90
C MET A 187 -24.17 -5.01 2.44
N GLY A 188 -24.66 -3.77 2.33
CA GLY A 188 -26.09 -3.51 2.22
C GLY A 188 -26.83 -3.98 3.47
N GLU A 189 -27.80 -4.88 3.30
CA GLU A 189 -28.55 -5.48 4.41
C GLU A 189 -27.89 -6.74 4.99
N ALA A 190 -26.84 -7.25 4.35
CA ALA A 190 -26.16 -8.47 4.77
C ALA A 190 -25.06 -8.18 5.81
N ALA A 191 -25.06 -8.94 6.90
CA ALA A 191 -24.00 -8.95 7.90
C ALA A 191 -22.94 -10.00 7.51
N VAL A 192 -21.74 -9.54 7.13
CA VAL A 192 -20.66 -10.39 6.61
C VAL A 192 -19.50 -10.46 7.61
N PRO A 193 -19.10 -11.66 8.07
CA PRO A 193 -17.93 -11.80 8.93
C PRO A 193 -16.64 -11.52 8.13
N ALA A 194 -15.71 -10.78 8.72
CA ALA A 194 -14.46 -10.43 8.07
C ALA A 194 -13.30 -10.36 9.06
N THR A 195 -12.11 -10.75 8.63
CA THR A 195 -10.87 -10.50 9.36
C THR A 195 -10.45 -9.06 9.15
N ARG A 196 -10.33 -8.31 10.25
CA ARG A 196 -9.79 -6.95 10.25
C ARG A 196 -8.27 -7.00 10.32
N PHE A 197 -7.62 -6.41 9.34
CA PHE A 197 -6.19 -6.16 9.33
C PHE A 197 -5.90 -4.73 9.79
N LEU A 198 -4.83 -4.57 10.57
CA LEU A 198 -4.18 -3.29 10.83
C LEU A 198 -2.91 -3.18 10.00
N ILE A 199 -2.71 -2.02 9.39
CA ILE A 199 -1.56 -1.74 8.54
C ILE A 199 -0.81 -0.57 9.17
N LYS A 200 0.44 -0.82 9.57
CA LYS A 200 1.27 0.16 10.29
C LYS A 200 2.60 0.38 9.58
N PRO A 201 2.98 1.63 9.26
CA PRO A 201 4.31 1.89 8.76
C PRO A 201 5.35 1.66 9.86
N GLN A 202 6.44 0.98 9.51
CA GLN A 202 7.60 0.79 10.37
C GLN A 202 8.57 1.93 10.13
N LEU A 203 8.30 3.06 10.77
CA LEU A 203 9.06 4.31 10.55
C LEU A 203 10.48 4.29 11.12
N GLY A 204 10.80 3.33 12.00
CA GLY A 204 12.12 3.26 12.64
C GLY A 204 12.49 4.59 13.30
N LEU A 205 13.69 5.10 12.98
CA LEU A 205 14.20 6.38 13.49
C LEU A 205 13.36 7.60 13.09
N PHE A 206 12.49 7.51 12.07
CA PHE A 206 11.60 8.60 11.68
C PHE A 206 10.36 8.72 12.57
N ALA A 207 10.10 7.75 13.45
CA ALA A 207 8.98 7.82 14.39
C ALA A 207 9.05 9.07 15.28
N SER A 208 10.26 9.55 15.63
CA SER A 208 10.46 10.74 16.45
C SER A 208 10.13 12.06 15.74
N LEU A 209 9.95 12.06 14.42
CA LEU A 209 9.54 13.24 13.66
C LEU A 209 8.02 13.44 13.66
N LEU A 210 7.27 12.45 14.17
CA LEU A 210 5.82 12.56 14.26
C LEU A 210 5.43 13.29 15.55
N VAL A 211 4.61 14.32 15.40
CA VAL A 211 4.02 15.06 16.53
C VAL A 211 2.85 14.28 17.14
N THR A 212 2.20 13.42 16.36
CA THR A 212 1.05 12.59 16.75
C THR A 212 1.18 11.19 16.18
N ASP A 213 0.52 10.22 16.82
CA ASP A 213 0.42 8.88 16.25
C ASP A 213 -0.23 8.90 14.86
N LEU A 214 0.26 8.03 13.96
CA LEU A 214 -0.37 7.85 12.67
C LEU A 214 -1.72 7.15 12.85
N PRO A 215 -2.76 7.58 12.12
CA PRO A 215 -4.04 6.89 12.17
C PRO A 215 -3.85 5.43 11.72
N ASP A 216 -4.51 4.52 12.43
CA ASP A 216 -4.55 3.12 12.02
C ASP A 216 -5.20 3.01 10.63
N VAL A 217 -4.49 2.40 9.68
CA VAL A 217 -5.08 1.94 8.43
C VAL A 217 -5.68 0.56 8.67
N LYS A 218 -6.93 0.38 8.27
CA LYS A 218 -7.71 -0.84 8.49
C LYS A 218 -8.28 -1.35 7.19
N ILE A 219 -8.18 -2.65 6.97
CA ILE A 219 -8.80 -3.35 5.85
C ILE A 219 -9.54 -4.58 6.37
N TRP A 220 -10.74 -4.83 5.86
CA TRP A 220 -11.53 -6.00 6.19
C TRP A 220 -11.57 -6.96 5.01
N ILE A 221 -11.15 -8.20 5.25
CA ILE A 221 -11.12 -9.27 4.25
C ILE A 221 -12.11 -10.36 4.66
N LEU A 222 -13.04 -10.69 3.77
CA LEU A 222 -13.83 -11.91 3.83
C LEU A 222 -12.92 -13.08 3.43
N GLY A 223 -12.85 -14.13 4.24
CA GLY A 223 -12.16 -15.37 3.91
C GLY A 223 -13.06 -16.37 3.17
N GLY A 224 -12.58 -17.60 2.98
CA GLY A 224 -13.31 -18.68 2.32
C GLY A 224 -12.72 -19.06 0.96
N GLU A 225 -13.51 -19.74 0.12
CA GLU A 225 -13.08 -20.23 -1.20
C GLU A 225 -12.80 -19.09 -2.18
N ALA A 226 -13.51 -17.97 -2.04
CA ALA A 226 -13.35 -16.75 -2.83
C ALA A 226 -13.21 -15.54 -1.90
N PRO A 227 -12.01 -15.28 -1.35
CA PRO A 227 -11.82 -14.18 -0.41
C PRO A 227 -12.05 -12.82 -1.08
N ALA A 228 -12.58 -11.87 -0.33
CA ALA A 228 -13.01 -10.57 -0.87
C ALA A 228 -12.54 -9.41 0.00
N PHE A 229 -12.16 -8.30 -0.65
CA PHE A 229 -11.96 -7.03 0.01
C PHE A 229 -13.32 -6.39 0.30
N LEU A 230 -13.65 -6.14 1.56
CA LEU A 230 -14.96 -5.60 1.92
C LEU A 230 -14.93 -4.10 2.23
N LYS A 231 -13.88 -3.64 2.90
CA LYS A 231 -13.87 -2.30 3.50
C LYS A 231 -12.45 -1.79 3.71
N PHE A 232 -12.29 -0.49 3.55
CA PHE A 232 -11.10 0.28 3.91
C PHE A 232 -11.46 1.38 4.91
N GLU A 233 -10.59 1.61 5.89
CA GLU A 233 -10.54 2.86 6.66
C GLU A 233 -9.10 3.33 6.80
N GLY A 234 -8.81 4.55 6.37
CA GLY A 234 -7.47 5.12 6.45
C GLY A 234 -7.29 6.32 5.53
N PRO A 235 -6.12 6.96 5.55
CA PRO A 235 -5.80 8.01 4.60
C PRO A 235 -5.37 7.45 3.23
N LEU A 236 -5.65 8.20 2.16
CA LEU A 236 -5.17 7.91 0.80
C LEU A 236 -3.84 8.59 0.45
N PHE A 237 -3.32 9.42 1.35
CA PHE A 237 -2.01 10.06 1.25
C PHE A 237 -1.39 10.20 2.64
N PHE A 238 -0.09 10.45 2.72
CA PHE A 238 0.62 10.51 4.00
C PHE A 238 0.06 11.64 4.88
N LEU A 239 -0.24 11.33 6.15
CA LEU A 239 -0.86 12.26 7.12
C LEU A 239 -2.21 12.85 6.69
N GLY A 240 -2.88 12.23 5.72
CA GLY A 240 -4.23 12.64 5.32
C GLY A 240 -5.30 12.31 6.35
N PRO A 241 -6.53 12.82 6.14
CA PRO A 241 -7.69 12.45 6.94
C PRO A 241 -8.04 10.96 6.78
N ILE A 242 -8.68 10.38 7.79
CA ILE A 242 -9.23 9.03 7.68
C ILE A 242 -10.48 9.08 6.79
N TRP A 243 -10.47 8.30 5.71
CA TRP A 243 -11.63 8.08 4.86
C TRP A 243 -12.02 6.62 4.86
N ARG A 244 -13.26 6.36 4.46
CA ARG A 244 -13.84 5.03 4.32
C ARG A 244 -14.13 4.76 2.85
N ILE A 245 -13.78 3.57 2.36
CA ILE A 245 -14.20 3.11 1.04
C ILE A 245 -15.25 2.02 1.24
N ASP A 246 -16.46 2.31 0.76
CA ASP A 246 -17.57 1.36 0.71
C ASP A 246 -17.64 0.76 -0.69
N TRP A 247 -17.75 -0.56 -0.77
CA TRP A 247 -17.95 -1.29 -2.01
C TRP A 247 -19.43 -1.62 -2.12
N SER A 248 -20.06 -1.12 -3.17
CA SER A 248 -21.47 -1.37 -3.52
C SER A 248 -21.63 -2.63 -4.35
#